data_AF-A0A8S0ZJN0-F1
#
_entry.id   AF-A0A8S0ZJN0-F1
#
_cell.length_a   1.000
_cell.length_b   1.000
_cell.length_c   1.000
_cell.angle_alpha   90.00
_cell.angle_beta   90.00
_cell.angle_gamma   90.00
#
_symmetry.space_group_name_H-M   'P 1'
#
loop_
_entity.id
_entity.type
_entity.pdbx_description
1 polymer ?
#
loop_
_entity_poly.entity_id
_entity_poly.type
_entity_poly.pdbx_seq_one_letter_code
_entity_poly.pdbx_strand_id
1 'polypeptide(L)'
;MEENNPKRNKQKSFTREELLNKDKNELVEKIIALEKYNLDLKNIIRKKGEKSEAKHGTKSPKNFDFTKCHYRRILLRILYFGWDYQGFVVQDDTNQTIEHHLFHALTKSCLIECREKSNYHRSGRTDKGVSAFGQVISITIRSKFPVDQQYTLTGLKEEIPYCKILNRLLPKDIRAVAWMPIPLDKPQYSARFDCTKRQYKYYFPRSTLDIEAMREACGRLLGSNDYRNMCKMDVGNNVTQYRRELVKAELIPVTDSDTEHPTAMYYLLIEGNAFLWHQIRCIMGVLLLIGQGKESPEIITELLNVEKNPRKPQYSMALNVPLNLFRCSFDLDGTWIQDRDELRMVITQLQNEWSLKTIQSTMIKDVINELEEQLSVTETEHSSGVRSNKDRVVAYTDCLLQGVKPKVYTPLMKRSTCSSLEDRIEHYAKRRKLKM
;
A
#
# COMPACT_ATOMS: atom_id res chain seq x y z
N MET A 1 -31.39 -27.87 32.60
CA MET A 1 -31.97 -27.78 31.25
C MET A 1 -30.81 -27.67 30.29
N GLU A 2 -30.58 -28.72 29.51
CA GLU A 2 -29.46 -28.85 28.58
C GLU A 2 -29.58 -27.81 27.45
N GLU A 3 -28.62 -26.90 27.34
CA GLU A 3 -28.52 -26.00 26.20
C GLU A 3 -27.97 -26.77 24.99
N ASN A 4 -28.86 -26.99 24.03
CA ASN A 4 -28.62 -27.61 22.74
C ASN A 4 -27.63 -26.76 21.91
N ASN A 5 -26.34 -27.13 21.93
CA ASN A 5 -25.30 -26.53 21.10
C ASN A 5 -25.54 -26.94 19.62
N PRO A 6 -25.75 -26.02 18.66
CA PRO A 6 -26.00 -26.40 17.28
C PRO A 6 -24.75 -27.09 16.70
N LYS A 7 -24.89 -28.38 16.38
CA LYS A 7 -23.86 -29.21 15.75
C LYS A 7 -23.25 -28.45 14.55
N ARG A 8 -21.96 -28.11 14.64
CA ARG A 8 -21.16 -27.67 13.48
C ARG A 8 -21.14 -28.80 12.46
N ASN A 9 -21.99 -28.69 11.44
CA ASN A 9 -21.93 -29.57 10.28
C ASN A 9 -20.64 -29.24 9.50
N LYS A 10 -19.53 -29.93 9.81
CA LYS A 10 -18.30 -29.85 9.01
C LYS A 10 -18.61 -30.44 7.63
N GLN A 11 -18.83 -29.58 6.64
CA GLN A 11 -18.95 -30.02 5.26
C GLN A 11 -17.63 -30.66 4.84
N LYS A 12 -17.70 -31.88 4.32
CA LYS A 12 -16.56 -32.61 3.74
C LYS A 12 -15.99 -31.77 2.59
N SER A 13 -14.73 -31.34 2.71
CA SER A 13 -14.01 -30.64 1.65
C SER A 13 -13.71 -31.65 0.54
N PHE A 14 -14.19 -31.40 -0.66
CA PHE A 14 -13.89 -32.25 -1.82
C PHE A 14 -12.59 -31.78 -2.48
N THR A 15 -11.74 -32.72 -2.88
CA THR A 15 -10.56 -32.41 -3.69
C THR A 15 -10.97 -32.13 -5.14
N ARG A 16 -10.07 -31.51 -5.91
CA ARG A 16 -10.32 -31.23 -7.34
C ARG A 16 -10.58 -32.51 -8.13
N GLU A 17 -9.90 -33.60 -7.80
CA GLU A 17 -10.07 -34.92 -8.44
C GLU A 17 -11.44 -35.51 -8.14
N GLU A 18 -11.94 -35.39 -6.91
CA GLU A 18 -13.28 -35.87 -6.54
C GLU A 18 -14.39 -35.11 -7.27
N LEU A 19 -14.21 -33.82 -7.54
CA LEU A 19 -15.17 -33.01 -8.29
C LEU A 19 -15.17 -33.33 -9.79
N LEU A 20 -14.03 -33.74 -10.35
CA LEU A 20 -13.92 -34.14 -11.76
C LEU A 20 -14.63 -35.47 -12.05
N ASN A 21 -14.82 -36.30 -11.03
CA ASN A 21 -15.51 -37.59 -11.13
C ASN A 21 -17.03 -37.50 -10.92
N LYS A 22 -17.57 -36.30 -10.66
CA LYS A 22 -19.01 -36.08 -10.52
C LYS A 22 -19.67 -35.79 -11.85
N ASP A 23 -20.89 -36.27 -12.01
CA ASP A 23 -21.69 -35.92 -13.19
C ASP A 23 -22.19 -34.47 -13.12
N LYS A 24 -22.69 -33.98 -14.25
CA LYS A 24 -23.15 -32.59 -14.40
C LYS A 24 -24.28 -32.25 -13.41
N ASN A 25 -25.21 -33.17 -13.16
CA ASN A 25 -26.35 -32.92 -12.28
C ASN A 25 -25.90 -32.85 -10.81
N GLU A 26 -24.99 -33.73 -10.40
CA GLU A 26 -24.38 -33.68 -9.07
C GLU A 26 -23.61 -32.38 -8.81
N LEU A 27 -22.90 -31.88 -9.83
CA LEU A 27 -22.18 -30.61 -9.74
C LEU A 27 -23.16 -29.42 -9.65
N VAL A 28 -24.24 -29.43 -10.42
CA VAL A 28 -25.28 -28.39 -10.38
C VAL A 28 -25.95 -28.34 -9.00
N GLU A 29 -26.39 -29.49 -8.47
CA GLU A 29 -26.97 -29.59 -7.11
C GLU A 29 -25.99 -29.09 -6.04
N LYS A 30 -24.70 -29.40 -6.19
CA LYS A 30 -23.66 -28.93 -5.26
C LYS A 30 -23.49 -27.42 -5.32
N ILE A 31 -23.51 -26.81 -6.51
CA ILE A 31 -23.42 -25.36 -6.68
C ILE A 31 -24.63 -24.68 -6.03
N ILE A 32 -25.84 -25.17 -6.29
CA ILE A 32 -27.08 -24.63 -5.68
C ILE A 32 -27.01 -24.71 -4.15
N ALA A 33 -26.54 -25.82 -3.60
CA ALA A 33 -26.37 -26.00 -2.17
C ALA A 33 -25.33 -25.03 -1.58
N LEU A 34 -24.21 -24.80 -2.28
CA LEU A 34 -23.17 -23.86 -1.86
C LEU A 34 -23.64 -22.39 -1.95
N GLU A 35 -24.39 -22.03 -2.98
CA GLU A 35 -24.99 -20.70 -3.12
C GLU A 35 -25.97 -20.41 -1.98
N LYS A 36 -26.86 -21.36 -1.68
CA LYS A 36 -27.79 -21.27 -0.56
C LYS A 36 -27.05 -21.14 0.77
N TYR A 37 -26.03 -21.96 1.01
CA TYR A 37 -25.23 -21.89 2.22
C TYR A 37 -24.47 -20.57 2.36
N ASN A 38 -23.91 -20.05 1.27
CA ASN A 38 -23.26 -18.73 1.27
C ASN A 38 -24.26 -17.60 1.53
N LEU A 39 -25.48 -17.68 1.00
CA LEU A 39 -26.55 -16.74 1.29
C LEU A 39 -26.93 -16.78 2.78
N ASP A 40 -27.06 -17.98 3.35
CA ASP A 40 -27.35 -18.17 4.77
C ASP A 40 -26.23 -17.64 5.66
N LEU A 41 -24.96 -17.89 5.32
CA LEU A 41 -23.81 -17.31 6.01
C LEU A 41 -23.79 -15.78 5.94
N LYS A 42 -24.05 -15.20 4.77
CA LYS A 42 -24.16 -13.73 4.60
C LYS A 42 -25.28 -13.17 5.49
N ASN A 43 -26.43 -13.85 5.56
CA ASN A 43 -27.54 -13.45 6.42
C ASN A 43 -27.21 -13.58 7.92
N ILE A 44 -26.46 -14.61 8.32
CA ILE A 44 -26.01 -14.79 9.72
C ILE A 44 -25.00 -13.70 10.09
N ILE A 45 -24.05 -13.38 9.21
CA ILE A 45 -23.08 -12.29 9.41
C ILE A 45 -23.82 -10.95 9.52
N ARG A 46 -24.81 -10.70 8.65
CA ARG A 46 -25.66 -9.51 8.72
C ARG A 46 -26.41 -9.41 10.05
N LYS A 47 -27.06 -10.50 10.49
CA LYS A 47 -27.74 -10.57 11.80
C LYS A 47 -26.79 -10.41 12.99
N LYS A 48 -25.54 -10.86 12.90
CA LYS A 48 -24.52 -10.63 13.94
C LYS A 48 -24.08 -9.17 13.99
N GLY A 49 -23.93 -8.52 12.83
CA GLY A 49 -23.67 -7.08 12.73
C GLY A 49 -24.81 -6.22 13.30
N GLU A 50 -26.07 -6.62 13.03
CA GLU A 50 -27.27 -5.95 13.57
C GLU A 50 -27.41 -6.14 15.09
N LYS A 51 -27.03 -7.30 15.66
CA LYS A 51 -27.09 -7.54 17.13
C LYS A 51 -26.12 -6.65 17.92
N SER A 52 -25.02 -6.17 17.33
CA SER A 52 -24.16 -5.16 17.94
C SER A 52 -24.78 -3.75 17.93
N GLU A 53 -25.73 -3.46 17.03
CA GLU A 53 -26.45 -2.18 16.96
C GLU A 53 -27.77 -2.17 17.77
N ALA A 54 -28.32 -3.33 18.13
CA ALA A 54 -29.66 -3.48 18.71
C ALA A 54 -29.81 -3.14 20.21
N LYS A 55 -28.88 -2.39 20.84
CA LYS A 55 -29.04 -1.90 22.22
C LYS A 55 -29.61 -0.48 22.34
N HIS A 56 -30.04 0.15 21.24
CA HIS A 56 -30.75 1.43 21.27
C HIS A 56 -32.10 1.35 20.55
N GLY A 57 -33.17 1.71 21.26
CA GLY A 57 -34.55 1.64 20.81
C GLY A 57 -34.80 2.39 19.49
N THR A 58 -35.45 1.71 18.56
CA THR A 58 -35.67 2.15 17.18
C THR A 58 -36.81 3.14 17.07
N LYS A 59 -36.49 4.43 16.89
CA LYS A 59 -37.20 5.25 15.89
C LYS A 59 -36.61 4.88 14.53
N SER A 60 -37.44 4.50 13.55
CA SER A 60 -36.97 4.29 12.17
C SER A 60 -36.24 5.57 11.71
N PRO A 61 -34.96 5.51 11.31
CA PRO A 61 -34.25 6.70 10.88
C PRO A 61 -34.96 7.27 9.66
N LYS A 62 -35.32 8.56 9.69
CA LYS A 62 -35.75 9.26 8.49
C LYS A 62 -34.61 9.13 7.47
N ASN A 63 -34.86 8.47 6.35
CA ASN A 63 -33.87 8.34 5.28
C ASN A 63 -33.43 9.74 4.83
N PHE A 64 -32.12 9.96 4.76
CA PHE A 64 -31.56 11.22 4.31
C PHE A 64 -31.91 11.45 2.83
N ASP A 65 -32.49 12.61 2.52
CA ASP A 65 -32.96 12.93 1.17
C ASP A 65 -31.85 13.61 0.36
N PHE A 66 -31.12 12.81 -0.42
CA PHE A 66 -30.02 13.25 -1.28
C PHE A 66 -30.48 14.14 -2.45
N THR A 67 -31.77 14.16 -2.80
CA THR A 67 -32.29 14.95 -3.93
C THR A 67 -32.32 16.46 -3.62
N LYS A 68 -32.34 16.82 -2.34
CA LYS A 68 -32.35 18.21 -1.86
C LYS A 68 -30.95 18.79 -1.63
N CYS A 69 -29.91 18.02 -1.90
CA CYS A 69 -28.54 18.42 -1.65
C CYS A 69 -27.90 19.10 -2.85
N HIS A 70 -26.96 20.00 -2.57
CA HIS A 70 -26.00 20.46 -3.56
C HIS A 70 -24.79 19.54 -3.58
N TYR A 71 -24.06 19.51 -4.69
CA TYR A 71 -22.87 18.69 -4.88
C TYR A 71 -21.73 19.49 -5.47
N ARG A 72 -20.51 19.08 -5.16
CA ARG A 72 -19.29 19.63 -5.74
C ARG A 72 -18.27 18.55 -5.99
N ARG A 73 -17.35 18.80 -6.92
CA ARG A 73 -16.19 17.93 -7.15
C ARG A 73 -15.00 18.44 -6.35
N ILE A 74 -14.33 17.53 -5.67
CA ILE A 74 -13.12 17.83 -4.89
C ILE A 74 -12.01 16.83 -5.18
N LEU A 75 -10.77 17.29 -5.00
CA LEU A 75 -9.67 16.43 -4.60
C LEU A 75 -9.67 16.32 -3.08
N LEU A 76 -9.59 15.12 -2.53
CA LEU A 76 -9.46 14.87 -1.09
C LEU A 76 -8.13 14.17 -0.82
N ARG A 77 -7.31 14.77 0.05
CA ARG A 77 -6.02 14.22 0.48
C ARG A 77 -6.19 13.42 1.76
N ILE A 78 -5.70 12.19 1.73
CA ILE A 78 -5.82 11.20 2.79
C ILE A 78 -4.42 10.72 3.14
N LEU A 79 -4.14 10.63 4.44
CA LEU A 79 -3.00 9.89 4.96
C LEU A 79 -3.47 8.61 5.63
N TYR A 80 -2.65 7.57 5.56
CA TYR A 80 -2.82 6.36 6.32
C TYR A 80 -1.53 5.58 6.55
N PHE A 81 -1.47 4.88 7.69
CA PHE A 81 -0.50 3.82 7.91
C PHE A 81 -1.07 2.50 7.41
N GLY A 82 -0.42 1.88 6.43
CA GLY A 82 -0.97 0.71 5.74
C GLY A 82 -0.71 -0.62 6.45
N TRP A 83 0.02 -0.62 7.57
CA TRP A 83 0.63 -1.80 8.18
C TRP A 83 -0.39 -2.90 8.53
N ASP A 84 -1.55 -2.51 9.07
CA ASP A 84 -2.62 -3.44 9.48
C ASP A 84 -3.74 -3.58 8.44
N TYR A 85 -3.52 -3.08 7.22
CA TYR A 85 -4.51 -3.08 6.14
C TYR A 85 -4.05 -3.94 4.95
N GLN A 86 -5.02 -4.58 4.30
CA GLN A 86 -4.85 -5.44 3.13
C GLN A 86 -4.76 -4.64 1.81
N GLY A 87 -4.26 -3.41 1.89
CA GLY A 87 -4.04 -2.50 0.78
C GLY A 87 -5.15 -1.46 0.65
N PHE A 88 -5.04 -0.63 -0.40
CA PHE A 88 -5.97 0.48 -0.60
C PHE A 88 -7.35 0.03 -1.08
N VAL A 89 -7.39 -0.86 -2.07
CA VAL A 89 -8.60 -1.21 -2.83
C VAL A 89 -9.46 -2.20 -2.06
N VAL A 90 -10.79 -1.99 -2.08
CA VAL A 90 -11.79 -2.93 -1.52
C VAL A 90 -11.62 -4.34 -2.08
N GLN A 91 -11.82 -5.34 -1.23
CA GLN A 91 -11.79 -6.76 -1.56
C GLN A 91 -13.05 -7.42 -0.98
N ASP A 92 -13.52 -8.51 -1.59
CA ASP A 92 -14.78 -9.16 -1.21
C ASP A 92 -14.67 -9.98 0.10
N ASP A 93 -13.46 -10.39 0.45
CA ASP A 93 -13.15 -11.26 1.57
C ASP A 93 -12.69 -10.51 2.83
N THR A 94 -12.52 -9.19 2.75
CA THR A 94 -12.04 -8.38 3.88
C THR A 94 -12.54 -6.94 3.87
N ASN A 95 -12.86 -6.44 5.06
CA ASN A 95 -13.15 -5.03 5.29
C ASN A 95 -11.90 -4.22 5.68
N GLN A 96 -10.75 -4.88 5.90
CA GLN A 96 -9.50 -4.24 6.32
C GLN A 96 -8.77 -3.59 5.13
N THR A 97 -9.45 -2.71 4.40
CA THR A 97 -8.88 -1.95 3.29
C THR A 97 -9.16 -0.46 3.49
N ILE A 98 -8.26 0.39 2.99
CA ILE A 98 -8.40 1.84 3.18
C ILE A 98 -9.68 2.36 2.52
N GLU A 99 -9.99 1.92 1.31
CA GLU A 99 -11.22 2.30 0.63
C GLU A 99 -12.48 1.86 1.37
N HIS A 100 -12.49 0.67 1.98
CA HIS A 100 -13.66 0.22 2.73
C HIS A 100 -13.99 1.21 3.85
N HIS A 101 -13.00 1.53 4.70
CA HIS A 101 -13.19 2.47 5.80
C HIS A 101 -13.53 3.89 5.31
N LEU A 102 -12.93 4.33 4.20
CA LEU A 102 -13.23 5.62 3.60
C LEU A 102 -14.67 5.70 3.09
N PHE A 103 -15.14 4.70 2.34
CA PHE A 103 -16.50 4.68 1.82
C PHE A 103 -17.53 4.48 2.95
N HIS A 104 -17.19 3.71 3.98
CA HIS A 104 -18.00 3.62 5.20
C HIS A 104 -18.16 5.01 5.83
N ALA A 105 -17.08 5.76 6.03
CA ALA A 105 -17.14 7.10 6.60
C ALA A 105 -17.93 8.08 5.71
N LEU A 106 -17.72 8.07 4.39
CA LEU A 106 -18.42 8.95 3.43
C LEU A 106 -19.93 8.69 3.38
N THR A 107 -20.35 7.43 3.38
CA THR A 107 -21.77 7.05 3.35
C THR A 107 -22.44 7.28 4.71
N LYS A 108 -21.80 6.88 5.82
CA LYS A 108 -22.33 7.07 7.18
C LYS A 108 -22.50 8.55 7.55
N SER A 109 -21.64 9.42 7.02
CA SER A 109 -21.75 10.88 7.18
C SER A 109 -22.72 11.57 6.21
N CYS A 110 -23.41 10.81 5.36
CA CYS A 110 -24.29 11.33 4.30
C CYS A 110 -23.58 12.36 3.39
N LEU A 111 -22.29 12.17 3.16
CA LEU A 111 -21.51 12.99 2.22
C LEU A 111 -21.65 12.48 0.79
N ILE A 112 -21.90 11.18 0.62
CA ILE A 112 -22.26 10.55 -0.65
C ILE A 112 -23.42 9.56 -0.43
N GLU A 113 -24.21 9.32 -1.47
CA GLU A 113 -25.25 8.29 -1.46
C GLU A 113 -24.65 6.88 -1.57
N CYS A 114 -23.83 6.67 -2.60
CA CYS A 114 -23.12 5.43 -2.84
C CYS A 114 -21.85 5.67 -3.66
N ARG A 115 -21.02 4.63 -3.79
CA ARG A 115 -19.76 4.69 -4.53
C ARG A 115 -19.97 4.99 -6.00
N GLU A 116 -20.96 4.36 -6.61
CA GLU A 116 -21.23 4.38 -8.06
C GLU A 116 -21.62 5.78 -8.54
N LYS A 117 -22.35 6.53 -7.72
CA LYS A 117 -22.80 7.90 -8.03
C LYS A 117 -21.79 8.99 -7.65
N SER A 118 -20.66 8.62 -7.04
CA SER A 118 -19.71 9.59 -6.47
C SER A 118 -18.60 10.04 -7.42
N ASN A 119 -18.55 9.58 -8.68
CA ASN A 119 -17.48 9.91 -9.63
C ASN A 119 -16.07 9.75 -9.03
N TYR A 120 -15.85 8.59 -8.41
CA TYR A 120 -14.67 8.30 -7.61
C TYR A 120 -13.47 7.85 -8.44
N HIS A 121 -12.34 8.56 -8.31
CA HIS A 121 -11.03 8.12 -8.79
C HIS A 121 -9.96 8.27 -7.72
N ARG A 122 -8.87 7.50 -7.83
CA ARG A 122 -7.74 7.46 -6.91
C ARG A 122 -6.42 7.64 -7.65
N SER A 123 -5.48 8.39 -7.07
CA SER A 123 -4.20 8.72 -7.73
C SER A 123 -3.25 7.55 -7.84
N GLY A 124 -3.30 6.61 -6.88
CA GLY A 124 -2.55 5.36 -6.92
C GLY A 124 -3.22 4.26 -6.10
N ARG A 125 -2.88 3.01 -6.39
CA ARG A 125 -3.16 1.88 -5.49
C ARG A 125 -1.92 1.64 -4.65
N THR A 126 -2.10 1.36 -3.37
CA THR A 126 -1.02 0.84 -2.50
C THR A 126 -1.31 -0.63 -2.18
N ASP A 127 -0.25 -1.44 -2.17
CA ASP A 127 -0.32 -2.85 -1.81
C ASP A 127 -0.58 -3.03 -0.31
N LYS A 128 -0.93 -4.25 0.13
CA LYS A 128 -0.99 -4.62 1.55
C LYS A 128 0.23 -4.13 2.31
N GLY A 129 0.04 -3.52 3.47
CA GLY A 129 1.12 -3.04 4.34
C GLY A 129 1.78 -1.73 3.92
N VAL A 130 1.49 -1.19 2.73
CA VAL A 130 2.11 0.04 2.21
C VAL A 130 1.34 1.27 2.69
N SER A 131 2.05 2.23 3.27
CA SER A 131 1.47 3.48 3.76
C SER A 131 1.32 4.53 2.65
N ALA A 132 0.50 5.56 2.90
CA ALA A 132 0.49 6.76 2.07
C ALA A 132 0.25 8.00 2.91
N PHE A 133 1.10 9.01 2.79
CA PHE A 133 0.90 10.33 3.41
C PHE A 133 0.39 11.38 2.41
N GLY A 134 0.37 11.04 1.12
CA GLY A 134 -0.07 11.90 0.04
C GLY A 134 -1.06 11.23 -0.91
N GLN A 135 -1.86 10.26 -0.45
CA GLN A 135 -2.91 9.68 -1.29
C GLN A 135 -3.95 10.75 -1.62
N VAL A 136 -4.37 10.82 -2.88
CA VAL A 136 -5.40 11.75 -3.32
C VAL A 136 -6.49 11.00 -4.06
N ILE A 137 -7.74 11.31 -3.74
CA ILE A 137 -8.91 10.86 -4.49
C ILE A 137 -9.61 12.06 -5.10
N SER A 138 -10.29 11.87 -6.24
CA SER A 138 -11.25 12.83 -6.76
C SER A 138 -12.65 12.25 -6.57
N ILE A 139 -13.59 13.05 -6.06
CA ILE A 139 -14.94 12.58 -5.74
C ILE A 139 -15.95 13.73 -5.84
N THR A 140 -17.17 13.40 -6.25
CA THR A 140 -18.35 14.25 -6.12
C THR A 140 -18.96 14.03 -4.74
N ILE A 141 -19.06 15.10 -3.96
CA ILE A 141 -19.49 15.06 -2.56
C ILE A 141 -20.56 16.12 -2.30
N ARG A 142 -21.41 15.89 -1.30
CA ARG A 142 -22.41 16.86 -0.84
C ARG A 142 -21.73 18.17 -0.46
N SER A 143 -22.31 19.29 -0.89
CA SER A 143 -21.90 20.66 -0.53
C SER A 143 -23.02 21.35 0.24
N LYS A 144 -22.66 22.31 1.10
CA LYS A 144 -23.59 23.22 1.77
C LYS A 144 -24.19 24.24 0.79
N PHE A 145 -23.44 24.62 -0.25
CA PHE A 145 -23.76 25.77 -1.10
C PHE A 145 -24.19 25.33 -2.51
N PRO A 146 -25.12 26.07 -3.15
CA PRO A 146 -25.41 25.92 -4.57
C PRO A 146 -24.19 26.31 -5.42
N VAL A 147 -24.15 25.84 -6.66
CA VAL A 147 -22.96 25.88 -7.54
C VAL A 147 -22.40 27.30 -7.72
N ASP A 148 -23.27 28.29 -7.85
CA ASP A 148 -22.93 29.71 -8.00
C ASP A 148 -22.19 30.31 -6.79
N GLN A 149 -22.36 29.72 -5.60
CA GLN A 149 -21.76 30.21 -4.35
C GLN A 149 -20.52 29.41 -3.92
N GLN A 150 -20.32 28.20 -4.45
CA GLN A 150 -19.30 27.24 -4.00
C GLN A 150 -17.84 27.71 -4.11
N TYR A 151 -17.55 28.62 -5.04
CA TYR A 151 -16.20 29.12 -5.35
C TYR A 151 -15.96 30.54 -4.81
N THR A 152 -16.95 31.12 -4.13
CA THR A 152 -16.76 32.37 -3.38
C THR A 152 -15.89 32.13 -2.15
N LEU A 153 -15.26 33.19 -1.62
CA LEU A 153 -14.45 33.09 -0.40
C LEU A 153 -15.28 32.50 0.77
N THR A 154 -16.53 32.95 0.92
CA THR A 154 -17.47 32.44 1.92
C THR A 154 -17.82 30.98 1.67
N GLY A 155 -18.14 30.62 0.42
CA GLY A 155 -18.50 29.26 0.03
C GLY A 155 -17.40 28.24 0.27
N LEU A 156 -16.13 28.64 0.17
CA LEU A 156 -14.97 27.80 0.51
C LEU A 156 -14.71 27.75 2.01
N LYS A 157 -14.81 28.89 2.71
CA LYS A 157 -14.50 29.01 4.14
C LYS A 157 -15.55 28.35 5.04
N GLU A 158 -16.82 28.46 4.68
CA GLU A 158 -17.96 27.99 5.47
C GLU A 158 -18.58 26.69 4.94
N GLU A 159 -17.86 26.00 4.07
CA GLU A 159 -18.25 24.70 3.54
C GLU A 159 -18.41 23.67 4.66
N ILE A 160 -19.07 22.55 4.36
CA ILE A 160 -19.08 21.37 5.22
C ILE A 160 -17.63 21.00 5.63
N PRO A 161 -17.35 20.80 6.93
CA PRO A 161 -16.01 20.49 7.40
C PRO A 161 -15.68 19.01 7.13
N TYR A 162 -15.42 18.68 5.86
CA TYR A 162 -15.29 17.30 5.37
C TYR A 162 -14.27 16.49 6.17
N CYS A 163 -13.08 17.03 6.40
CA CYS A 163 -12.01 16.32 7.11
C CYS A 163 -12.42 15.98 8.56
N LYS A 164 -13.03 16.94 9.27
CA LYS A 164 -13.50 16.75 10.65
C LYS A 164 -14.59 15.70 10.77
N ILE A 165 -15.56 15.73 9.85
CA ILE A 165 -16.66 14.75 9.83
C ILE A 165 -16.10 13.35 9.52
N LEU A 166 -15.23 13.23 8.53
CA LEU A 166 -14.63 11.95 8.15
C LEU A 166 -13.74 11.39 9.27
N ASN A 167 -12.88 12.21 9.88
CA ASN A 167 -11.93 11.74 10.91
C ASN A 167 -12.62 11.23 12.19
N ARG A 168 -13.87 11.63 12.47
CA ARG A 168 -14.68 11.06 13.56
C ARG A 168 -15.14 9.63 13.28
N LEU A 169 -15.24 9.25 12.01
CA LEU A 169 -15.74 7.94 11.56
C LEU A 169 -14.61 7.04 11.05
N LEU A 170 -13.48 7.62 10.64
CA LEU A 170 -12.32 6.88 10.18
C LEU A 170 -11.55 6.24 11.35
N PRO A 171 -11.00 5.03 11.17
CA PRO A 171 -10.04 4.44 12.09
C PRO A 171 -8.86 5.39 12.36
N LYS A 172 -8.21 5.23 13.52
CA LYS A 172 -7.15 6.13 13.99
C LYS A 172 -5.99 6.31 13.01
N ASP A 173 -5.71 5.27 12.23
CA ASP A 173 -4.59 5.23 11.29
C ASP A 173 -4.94 5.76 9.89
N ILE A 174 -6.17 6.25 9.68
CA ILE A 174 -6.62 6.85 8.42
C ILE A 174 -7.15 8.25 8.72
N ARG A 175 -6.60 9.27 8.06
CA ARG A 175 -7.03 10.67 8.24
C ARG A 175 -7.22 11.38 6.91
N ALA A 176 -8.36 12.04 6.78
CA ALA A 176 -8.55 13.11 5.79
C ALA A 176 -7.90 14.39 6.34
N VAL A 177 -7.05 15.04 5.55
CA VAL A 177 -6.24 16.18 6.02
C VAL A 177 -6.43 17.46 5.24
N ALA A 178 -6.85 17.36 3.98
CA ALA A 178 -7.08 18.52 3.15
C ALA A 178 -8.03 18.17 2.02
N TRP A 179 -8.72 19.16 1.48
CA TRP A 179 -9.46 19.04 0.24
C TRP A 179 -9.22 20.26 -0.65
N MET A 180 -9.45 20.13 -1.94
CA MET A 180 -9.34 21.21 -2.92
C MET A 180 -10.54 21.11 -3.86
N PRO A 181 -11.27 22.21 -4.13
CA PRO A 181 -12.33 22.19 -5.12
C PRO A 181 -11.75 21.95 -6.53
N ILE A 182 -12.42 21.11 -7.32
CA ILE A 182 -12.11 20.99 -8.74
C ILE A 182 -12.84 22.12 -9.47
N PRO A 183 -12.18 22.95 -10.29
CA PRO A 183 -12.80 24.03 -11.07
C PRO A 183 -13.95 23.57 -11.97
N LEU A 184 -14.95 24.45 -12.17
CA LEU A 184 -16.15 24.15 -12.97
C LEU A 184 -15.86 23.94 -14.46
N ASP A 185 -14.83 24.59 -14.98
CA ASP A 185 -14.32 24.45 -16.35
C ASP A 185 -13.53 23.14 -16.56
N LYS A 186 -13.19 22.42 -15.48
CA LYS A 186 -12.51 21.11 -15.52
C LYS A 186 -13.35 19.99 -14.87
N PRO A 187 -14.62 19.77 -15.31
CA PRO A 187 -15.54 18.85 -14.63
C PRO A 187 -15.14 17.37 -14.73
N GLN A 188 -14.18 17.03 -15.60
CA GLN A 188 -13.64 15.67 -15.75
C GLN A 188 -12.32 15.42 -15.01
N TYR A 189 -11.77 16.44 -14.33
CA TYR A 189 -10.50 16.31 -13.61
C TYR A 189 -10.52 15.12 -12.64
N SER A 190 -9.48 14.32 -12.67
CA SER A 190 -9.40 13.01 -12.06
C SER A 190 -8.11 12.87 -11.28
N ALA A 191 -8.23 12.44 -10.03
CA ALA A 191 -7.04 12.14 -9.24
C ALA A 191 -6.17 11.05 -9.89
N ARG A 192 -6.76 10.19 -10.74
CA ARG A 192 -6.05 9.11 -11.44
C ARG A 192 -5.32 9.61 -12.68
N PHE A 193 -6.05 10.26 -13.58
CA PHE A 193 -5.58 10.56 -14.94
C PHE A 193 -4.79 11.87 -14.99
N ASP A 194 -5.14 12.84 -14.17
CA ASP A 194 -4.50 14.16 -14.12
C ASP A 194 -3.40 14.27 -13.05
N CYS A 195 -3.13 13.18 -12.32
CA CYS A 195 -1.95 13.12 -11.47
C CYS A 195 -0.71 12.98 -12.35
N THR A 196 0.15 14.00 -12.31
CA THR A 196 1.33 14.12 -13.17
C THR A 196 2.52 13.34 -12.64
N LYS A 197 2.69 13.30 -11.31
CA LYS A 197 3.80 12.60 -10.66
C LYS A 197 3.37 11.94 -9.35
N ARG A 198 3.95 10.79 -9.06
CA ARG A 198 3.86 10.12 -7.75
C ARG A 198 5.27 10.03 -7.17
N GLN A 199 5.41 10.47 -5.94
CA GLN A 199 6.65 10.41 -5.19
C GLN A 199 6.49 9.44 -4.03
N TYR A 200 7.41 8.49 -3.94
CA TYR A 200 7.48 7.52 -2.86
C TYR A 200 8.76 7.69 -2.05
N LYS A 201 8.67 7.31 -0.78
CA LYS A 201 9.83 7.09 0.07
C LYS A 201 9.88 5.63 0.50
N TYR A 202 11.05 5.02 0.43
CA TYR A 202 11.32 3.71 1.04
C TYR A 202 12.38 3.87 2.13
N TYR A 203 12.03 3.63 3.39
CA TYR A 203 12.94 3.83 4.52
C TYR A 203 13.78 2.58 4.82
N PHE A 204 15.05 2.75 5.19
CA PHE A 204 15.94 1.65 5.56
C PHE A 204 17.12 2.16 6.42
N PRO A 205 17.66 1.36 7.36
CA PRO A 205 18.90 1.69 8.06
C PRO A 205 20.12 1.48 7.14
N ARG A 206 21.18 2.27 7.35
CA ARG A 206 22.44 2.16 6.62
C ARG A 206 23.07 0.78 6.78
N SER A 207 23.11 0.26 7.99
CA SER A 207 23.75 -1.02 8.33
C SER A 207 25.19 -1.07 7.76
N THR A 208 25.51 -2.08 6.97
CA THR A 208 26.78 -2.21 6.23
C THR A 208 26.60 -1.98 4.73
N LEU A 209 25.54 -1.26 4.32
CA LEU A 209 25.25 -1.06 2.91
C LEU A 209 26.22 -0.06 2.29
N ASP A 210 26.76 -0.40 1.13
CA ASP A 210 27.48 0.52 0.25
C ASP A 210 26.49 1.50 -0.39
N ILE A 211 26.32 2.65 0.25
CA ILE A 211 25.41 3.70 -0.19
C ILE A 211 25.87 4.34 -1.51
N GLU A 212 27.17 4.39 -1.79
CA GLU A 212 27.68 4.97 -3.04
C GLU A 212 27.38 4.06 -4.24
N ALA A 213 27.61 2.75 -4.11
CA ALA A 213 27.21 1.79 -5.13
C ALA A 213 25.70 1.83 -5.39
N MET A 214 24.89 1.96 -4.33
CA MET A 214 23.44 2.11 -4.48
C MET A 214 23.04 3.44 -5.14
N ARG A 215 23.75 4.55 -4.87
CA ARG A 215 23.53 5.85 -5.53
C ARG A 215 23.84 5.78 -7.02
N GLU A 216 24.96 5.14 -7.37
CA GLU A 216 25.31 4.89 -8.77
C GLU A 216 24.22 4.08 -9.49
N ALA A 217 23.74 3.03 -8.84
CA ALA A 217 22.64 2.21 -9.34
C ALA A 217 21.33 3.01 -9.50
N CYS A 218 21.05 3.97 -8.62
CA CYS A 218 19.90 4.86 -8.75
C CYS A 218 19.98 5.75 -9.99
N GLY A 219 21.16 6.27 -10.33
CA GLY A 219 21.38 7.07 -11.54
C GLY A 219 21.00 6.29 -12.81
N ARG A 220 21.28 4.98 -12.85
CA ARG A 220 20.97 4.08 -13.96
C ARG A 220 19.46 3.79 -14.14
N LEU A 221 18.63 4.13 -13.15
CA LEU A 221 17.17 3.97 -13.23
C LEU A 221 16.49 5.14 -13.95
N LEU A 222 17.13 6.29 -14.08
CA LEU A 222 16.47 7.51 -14.58
C LEU A 222 16.07 7.39 -16.06
N GLY A 223 15.06 8.16 -16.45
CA GLY A 223 14.53 8.20 -17.80
C GLY A 223 13.46 7.14 -18.09
N SER A 224 13.22 6.93 -19.38
CA SER A 224 12.13 6.08 -19.88
C SER A 224 12.62 4.68 -20.22
N ASN A 225 12.39 3.72 -19.32
CA ASN A 225 12.91 2.35 -19.42
C ASN A 225 11.78 1.31 -19.34
N ASP A 226 12.03 0.10 -19.86
CA ASP A 226 11.13 -1.06 -19.68
C ASP A 226 11.48 -1.79 -18.38
N TYR A 227 10.54 -1.78 -17.42
CA TYR A 227 10.74 -2.32 -16.08
C TYR A 227 10.19 -3.74 -15.89
N ARG A 228 9.91 -4.51 -16.96
CA ARG A 228 9.34 -5.87 -16.82
C ARG A 228 10.18 -6.81 -15.94
N ASN A 229 11.51 -6.63 -15.95
CA ASN A 229 12.44 -7.37 -15.10
C ASN A 229 12.54 -6.82 -13.67
N MET A 230 11.94 -5.66 -13.41
CA MET A 230 11.94 -4.91 -12.15
C MET A 230 10.53 -4.64 -11.64
N CYS A 231 9.54 -5.45 -12.02
CA CYS A 231 8.17 -5.39 -11.49
C CYS A 231 7.56 -6.81 -11.46
N LYS A 232 6.32 -6.93 -10.98
CA LYS A 232 5.51 -8.13 -11.20
C LYS A 232 4.63 -7.90 -12.44
N MET A 233 4.83 -8.72 -13.47
CA MET A 233 4.03 -8.60 -14.70
C MET A 233 2.57 -8.98 -14.44
N ASP A 234 1.67 -8.05 -14.73
CA ASP A 234 0.23 -8.14 -14.42
C ASP A 234 -0.62 -8.23 -15.69
N VAL A 235 -0.24 -9.16 -16.58
CA VAL A 235 -0.90 -9.40 -17.87
C VAL A 235 -2.38 -9.77 -17.69
N GLY A 236 -2.73 -10.43 -16.57
CA GLY A 236 -4.12 -10.75 -16.24
C GLY A 236 -5.02 -9.52 -16.19
N ASN A 237 -4.48 -8.38 -15.73
CA ASN A 237 -5.16 -7.09 -15.67
C ASN A 237 -4.92 -6.20 -16.91
N ASN A 238 -4.62 -6.80 -18.07
CA ASN A 238 -4.38 -6.11 -19.34
C ASN A 238 -3.14 -5.22 -19.38
N VAL A 239 -2.16 -5.42 -18.48
CA VAL A 239 -0.91 -4.67 -18.52
C VAL A 239 0.05 -5.32 -19.52
N THR A 240 0.20 -4.70 -20.69
CA THR A 240 1.14 -5.11 -21.75
C THR A 240 2.30 -4.12 -21.94
N GLN A 241 2.14 -2.86 -21.50
CA GLN A 241 3.16 -1.81 -21.56
C GLN A 241 3.93 -1.69 -20.24
N TYR A 242 5.22 -2.03 -20.26
CA TYR A 242 6.11 -2.01 -19.10
C TYR A 242 7.10 -0.83 -19.09
N ARG A 243 7.01 0.06 -20.08
CA ARG A 243 7.78 1.30 -20.11
C ARG A 243 7.25 2.30 -19.09
N ARG A 244 8.11 2.84 -18.23
CA ARG A 244 7.81 3.92 -17.27
C ARG A 244 8.91 4.95 -17.28
N GLU A 245 8.58 6.16 -16.87
CA GLU A 245 9.54 7.25 -16.77
C GLU A 245 9.79 7.58 -15.31
N LEU A 246 11.05 7.45 -14.88
CA LEU A 246 11.51 7.89 -13.58
C LEU A 246 12.27 9.20 -13.73
N VAL A 247 11.80 10.21 -13.00
CA VAL A 247 12.37 11.56 -13.01
C VAL A 247 13.27 11.80 -11.82
N LYS A 248 13.17 10.97 -10.77
CA LYS A 248 14.00 11.08 -9.57
C LYS A 248 14.22 9.72 -8.92
N ALA A 249 15.46 9.46 -8.48
CA ALA A 249 15.86 8.33 -7.66
C ALA A 249 17.11 8.72 -6.86
N GLU A 250 16.95 8.98 -5.56
CA GLU A 250 18.04 9.47 -4.69
C GLU A 250 18.00 8.79 -3.33
N LEU A 251 19.19 8.52 -2.75
CA LEU A 251 19.31 8.06 -1.37
C LEU A 251 19.65 9.23 -0.45
N ILE A 252 18.74 9.53 0.47
CA ILE A 252 18.81 10.70 1.34
C ILE A 252 18.82 10.24 2.81
N PRO A 253 19.78 10.69 3.63
CA PRO A 253 19.75 10.42 5.07
C PRO A 253 18.54 11.13 5.71
N VAL A 254 17.92 10.51 6.71
CA VAL A 254 16.80 11.10 7.45
C VAL A 254 17.27 12.25 8.35
N THR A 255 18.49 12.13 8.89
CA THR A 255 19.16 13.13 9.71
C THR A 255 20.57 13.35 9.18
N ASP A 256 21.05 14.60 9.14
CA ASP A 256 22.42 14.91 8.71
C ASP A 256 23.48 14.53 9.75
N SER A 257 23.07 14.30 11.00
CA SER A 257 23.93 13.79 12.06
C SER A 257 24.11 12.28 11.94
N ASP A 258 25.37 11.83 12.06
CA ASP A 258 25.75 10.42 12.23
C ASP A 258 25.31 9.50 11.08
N THR A 259 25.55 9.95 9.84
CA THR A 259 25.16 9.21 8.64
C THR A 259 25.91 7.88 8.46
N GLU A 260 27.03 7.68 9.16
CA GLU A 260 27.86 6.48 9.05
C GLU A 260 27.47 5.37 10.04
N HIS A 261 26.67 5.68 11.07
CA HIS A 261 26.27 4.66 12.04
C HIS A 261 25.39 3.57 11.40
N PRO A 262 25.52 2.29 11.79
CA PRO A 262 24.71 1.21 11.23
C PRO A 262 23.19 1.42 11.37
N THR A 263 22.76 2.15 12.40
CA THR A 263 21.35 2.49 12.61
C THR A 263 20.93 3.84 12.00
N ALA A 264 21.84 4.54 11.31
CA ALA A 264 21.52 5.77 10.61
C ALA A 264 20.43 5.49 9.58
N MET A 265 19.32 6.23 9.64
CA MET A 265 18.19 5.98 8.75
C MET A 265 18.37 6.73 7.44
N TYR A 266 18.11 6.05 6.34
CA TYR A 266 18.04 6.60 4.99
C TYR A 266 16.65 6.36 4.41
N TYR A 267 16.35 7.07 3.32
CA TYR A 267 15.28 6.68 2.43
C TYR A 267 15.67 6.83 0.97
N LEU A 268 15.15 5.92 0.15
CA LEU A 268 15.09 6.09 -1.30
C LEU A 268 13.92 7.04 -1.62
N LEU A 269 14.23 8.20 -2.16
CA LEU A 269 13.27 9.11 -2.77
C LEU A 269 13.14 8.76 -4.25
N ILE A 270 11.98 8.25 -4.66
CA ILE A 270 11.73 7.87 -6.05
C ILE A 270 10.48 8.57 -6.58
N GLU A 271 10.59 9.17 -7.75
CA GLU A 271 9.51 9.90 -8.41
C GLU A 271 9.39 9.49 -9.87
N GLY A 272 8.16 9.30 -10.33
CA GLY A 272 7.86 8.97 -11.71
C GLY A 272 6.42 9.34 -12.06
N ASN A 273 6.11 9.26 -13.35
CA ASN A 273 4.76 9.51 -13.85
C ASN A 273 3.76 8.45 -13.34
N ALA A 274 4.14 7.18 -13.38
CA ALA A 274 3.39 6.05 -12.85
C ALA A 274 4.33 4.90 -12.51
N PHE A 275 3.87 3.97 -11.66
CA PHE A 275 4.63 2.77 -11.30
C PHE A 275 3.84 1.51 -11.65
N LEU A 276 4.56 0.47 -12.06
CA LEU A 276 4.05 -0.87 -12.27
C LEU A 276 3.86 -1.61 -10.95
N TRP A 277 3.16 -2.73 -10.98
CA TRP A 277 2.90 -3.54 -9.80
C TRP A 277 4.22 -4.02 -9.16
N HIS A 278 4.39 -3.72 -7.87
CA HIS A 278 5.60 -3.96 -7.07
C HIS A 278 6.91 -3.37 -7.63
N GLN A 279 6.87 -2.42 -8.57
CA GLN A 279 8.08 -1.90 -9.22
C GLN A 279 9.10 -1.36 -8.21
N ILE A 280 8.67 -0.48 -7.30
CA ILE A 280 9.56 0.17 -6.32
C ILE A 280 10.18 -0.86 -5.37
N ARG A 281 9.41 -1.87 -4.95
CA ARG A 281 9.90 -2.93 -4.05
C ARG A 281 10.86 -3.89 -4.75
N CYS A 282 10.68 -4.13 -6.05
CA CYS A 282 11.64 -4.87 -6.86
C CYS A 282 12.94 -4.06 -7.02
N ILE A 283 12.84 -2.76 -7.33
CA ILE A 283 13.97 -1.83 -7.40
C ILE A 283 14.75 -1.86 -6.09
N MET A 284 14.08 -1.62 -4.97
CA MET A 284 14.74 -1.64 -3.65
C MET A 284 15.35 -3.01 -3.33
N GLY A 285 14.70 -4.11 -3.75
CA GLY A 285 15.27 -5.46 -3.58
C GLY A 285 16.62 -5.63 -4.29
N VAL A 286 16.76 -5.09 -5.50
CA VAL A 286 18.03 -5.10 -6.24
C VAL A 286 19.04 -4.11 -5.63
N LEU A 287 18.61 -2.91 -5.23
CA LEU A 287 19.48 -1.94 -4.56
C LEU A 287 20.05 -2.50 -3.25
N LEU A 288 19.27 -3.26 -2.47
CA LEU A 288 19.77 -3.93 -1.26
C LEU A 288 20.84 -4.99 -1.57
N LEU A 289 20.73 -5.71 -2.70
CA LEU A 289 21.78 -6.64 -3.13
C LEU A 289 23.06 -5.90 -3.52
N ILE A 290 22.93 -4.76 -4.19
CA ILE A 290 24.05 -3.90 -4.56
C ILE A 290 24.73 -3.32 -3.32
N GLY A 291 23.95 -2.76 -2.39
CA GLY A 291 24.48 -2.24 -1.13
C GLY A 291 25.15 -3.32 -0.28
N GLN A 292 24.72 -4.59 -0.38
CA GLN A 292 25.38 -5.71 0.27
C GLN A 292 26.65 -6.19 -0.45
N GLY A 293 27.06 -5.55 -1.56
CA GLY A 293 28.20 -5.95 -2.39
C GLY A 293 27.98 -7.25 -3.16
N LYS A 294 26.73 -7.73 -3.25
CA LYS A 294 26.40 -8.99 -3.93
C LYS A 294 26.17 -8.84 -5.42
N GLU A 295 25.82 -7.64 -5.86
CA GLU A 295 25.70 -7.25 -7.26
C GLU A 295 26.42 -5.92 -7.48
N SER A 296 26.92 -5.69 -8.69
CA SER A 296 27.46 -4.38 -9.06
C SER A 296 26.34 -3.46 -9.57
N PRO A 297 26.53 -2.12 -9.58
CA PRO A 297 25.54 -1.17 -10.09
C PRO A 297 25.09 -1.43 -11.54
N GLU A 298 25.96 -2.00 -12.38
CA GLU A 298 25.69 -2.37 -13.78
C GLU A 298 24.51 -3.34 -13.93
N ILE A 299 24.18 -4.10 -12.88
CA ILE A 299 23.04 -5.03 -12.93
C ILE A 299 21.73 -4.32 -13.26
N ILE A 300 21.58 -3.04 -12.89
CA ILE A 300 20.41 -2.24 -13.25
C ILE A 300 20.33 -2.10 -14.78
N THR A 301 21.44 -1.78 -15.44
CA THR A 301 21.51 -1.67 -16.90
C THR A 301 21.19 -3.00 -17.58
N GLU A 302 21.70 -4.11 -17.06
CA GLU A 302 21.39 -5.45 -17.58
C GLU A 302 19.90 -5.78 -17.43
N LEU A 303 19.30 -5.51 -16.27
CA LEU A 303 17.88 -5.80 -16.03
C LEU A 303 16.95 -4.92 -16.89
N LEU A 304 17.32 -3.67 -17.16
CA LEU A 304 16.55 -2.77 -18.02
C LEU A 304 16.73 -3.07 -19.53
N ASN A 305 17.81 -3.76 -19.92
CA ASN A 305 18.01 -4.22 -21.29
C ASN A 305 17.20 -5.49 -21.57
N VAL A 306 15.91 -5.30 -21.88
CA VAL A 306 14.97 -6.40 -22.14
C VAL A 306 15.21 -7.13 -23.47
N GLU A 307 15.94 -6.55 -24.41
CA GLU A 307 16.31 -7.21 -25.66
C GLU A 307 17.39 -8.27 -25.42
N LYS A 308 18.42 -7.90 -24.64
CA LYS A 308 19.46 -8.82 -24.20
C LYS A 308 18.91 -9.82 -23.17
N ASN A 309 18.08 -9.34 -22.24
CA ASN A 309 17.58 -10.10 -21.10
C ASN A 309 16.04 -10.11 -21.07
N PRO A 310 15.37 -10.91 -21.95
CA PRO A 310 13.92 -10.87 -22.12
C PRO A 310 13.12 -11.47 -20.96
N ARG A 311 13.79 -12.15 -20.03
CA ARG A 311 13.17 -12.89 -18.93
C ARG A 311 13.67 -12.42 -17.59
N LYS A 312 12.74 -12.11 -16.70
CA LYS A 312 13.02 -11.64 -15.34
C LYS A 312 13.74 -12.72 -14.51
N PRO A 313 14.94 -12.48 -13.98
CA PRO A 313 15.56 -13.41 -13.03
C PRO A 313 14.79 -13.44 -11.71
N GLN A 314 14.87 -14.57 -11.01
CA GLN A 314 14.23 -14.70 -9.70
C GLN A 314 15.01 -13.97 -8.61
N TYR A 315 14.34 -13.05 -7.92
CA TYR A 315 14.87 -12.39 -6.73
C TYR A 315 13.74 -11.94 -5.80
N SER A 316 14.11 -11.74 -4.54
CA SER A 316 13.20 -11.29 -3.48
C SER A 316 12.91 -9.79 -3.61
N MET A 317 11.63 -9.44 -3.46
CA MET A 317 11.23 -8.04 -3.35
C MET A 317 11.51 -7.53 -1.93
N ALA A 318 11.74 -6.23 -1.82
CA ALA A 318 11.86 -5.58 -0.54
C ALA A 318 10.55 -5.64 0.26
N LEU A 319 10.64 -5.55 1.59
CA LEU A 319 9.52 -5.52 2.52
C LEU A 319 8.55 -4.39 2.14
N ASN A 320 7.26 -4.58 2.39
CA ASN A 320 6.20 -3.62 2.08
C ASN A 320 6.12 -2.46 3.10
N VAL A 321 6.32 -2.77 4.39
CA VAL A 321 6.16 -1.84 5.52
C VAL A 321 6.92 -0.50 5.35
N PRO A 322 8.17 -0.47 4.84
CA PRO A 322 8.91 0.79 4.75
C PRO A 322 8.56 1.65 3.53
N LEU A 323 7.70 1.17 2.63
CA LEU A 323 7.27 1.91 1.45
C LEU A 323 6.10 2.85 1.78
N ASN A 324 6.20 4.08 1.32
CA ASN A 324 5.20 5.11 1.55
C ASN A 324 4.96 5.96 0.29
N LEU A 325 3.70 6.07 -0.15
CA LEU A 325 3.29 7.10 -1.13
C LEU A 325 3.31 8.47 -0.46
N PHE A 326 4.33 9.26 -0.73
CA PHE A 326 4.62 10.48 0.00
C PHE A 326 3.91 11.70 -0.60
N ARG A 327 3.84 11.80 -1.92
CA ARG A 327 3.21 12.93 -2.61
C ARG A 327 2.61 12.53 -3.95
N CYS A 328 1.47 13.14 -4.29
CA CYS A 328 0.92 13.17 -5.64
C CYS A 328 0.90 14.62 -6.13
N SER A 329 1.39 14.85 -7.34
CA SER A 329 1.41 16.15 -7.99
C SER A 329 0.26 16.26 -8.99
N PHE A 330 -0.31 17.46 -9.09
CA PHE A 330 -1.46 17.80 -9.89
C PHE A 330 -1.21 19.16 -10.53
N ASP A 331 -1.52 19.28 -11.82
CA ASP A 331 -1.54 20.56 -12.52
C ASP A 331 -2.94 21.15 -12.40
N LEU A 332 -3.18 21.83 -11.28
CA LEU A 332 -4.47 22.43 -10.95
C LEU A 332 -4.27 23.71 -10.15
N ASP A 333 -4.81 24.81 -10.67
CA ASP A 333 -4.85 26.09 -9.98
C ASP A 333 -5.85 26.01 -8.83
N GLY A 334 -5.35 25.96 -7.60
CA GLY A 334 -6.17 25.83 -6.42
C GLY A 334 -5.34 25.74 -5.14
N THR A 335 -5.98 26.06 -4.01
CA THR A 335 -5.34 25.94 -2.69
C THR A 335 -5.96 24.78 -1.93
N TRP A 336 -5.12 23.98 -1.29
CA TRP A 336 -5.57 22.95 -0.36
C TRP A 336 -6.19 23.60 0.88
N ILE A 337 -7.49 23.37 1.08
CA ILE A 337 -8.24 23.82 2.24
C ILE A 337 -8.01 22.82 3.37
N GLN A 338 -7.56 23.33 4.51
CA GLN A 338 -7.25 22.57 5.71
C GLN A 338 -7.96 23.19 6.90
N ASP A 339 -8.55 22.34 7.74
CA ASP A 339 -9.06 22.75 9.05
C ASP A 339 -7.88 22.75 10.04
N ARG A 340 -7.59 23.92 10.63
CA ARG A 340 -6.44 24.08 11.53
C ARG A 340 -6.57 23.28 12.82
N ASP A 341 -7.77 23.19 13.38
CA ASP A 341 -7.97 22.47 14.63
C ASP A 341 -7.91 20.97 14.39
N GLU A 342 -8.44 20.51 13.27
CA GLU A 342 -8.33 19.09 12.91
C GLU A 342 -6.89 18.71 12.55
N LEU A 343 -6.14 19.60 11.88
CA LEU A 343 -4.72 19.37 11.64
C LEU A 343 -3.93 19.27 12.96
N ARG A 344 -4.23 20.12 13.94
CA ARG A 344 -3.62 20.03 15.29
C ARG A 344 -3.93 18.69 15.95
N MET A 345 -5.18 18.25 15.92
CA MET A 345 -5.58 16.95 16.50
C MET A 345 -4.85 15.78 15.83
N VAL A 346 -4.74 15.79 14.50
CA VAL A 346 -3.95 14.79 13.76
C VAL A 346 -2.48 14.82 14.17
N ILE A 347 -1.86 16.00 14.26
CA ILE A 347 -0.46 16.14 14.69
C ILE A 347 -0.27 15.60 16.11
N THR A 348 -1.13 15.98 17.06
CA THR A 348 -1.05 15.49 18.45
C THR A 348 -1.15 13.97 18.51
N GLN A 349 -2.06 13.36 17.73
CA GLN A 349 -2.18 11.91 17.68
C GLN A 349 -0.91 11.24 17.11
N LEU A 350 -0.35 11.80 16.03
CA LEU A 350 0.88 11.29 15.42
C LEU A 350 2.08 11.43 16.37
N GLN A 351 2.16 12.54 17.13
CA GLN A 351 3.18 12.73 18.16
C GLN A 351 3.09 11.66 19.24
N ASN A 352 1.88 11.36 19.75
CA ASN A 352 1.68 10.31 20.75
C ASN A 352 2.08 8.93 20.23
N GLU A 353 1.68 8.58 19.00
CA GLU A 353 2.06 7.31 18.37
C GLU A 353 3.58 7.22 18.16
N TRP A 354 4.19 8.28 17.65
CA TRP A 354 5.65 8.37 17.48
C TRP A 354 6.37 8.21 18.82
N SER A 355 5.94 8.90 19.88
CA SER A 355 6.54 8.80 21.20
C SER A 355 6.49 7.37 21.73
N LEU A 356 5.35 6.68 21.59
CA LEU A 356 5.23 5.28 22.01
C LEU A 356 6.16 4.36 21.21
N LYS A 357 6.23 4.51 19.89
CA LYS A 357 7.12 3.72 19.03
C LYS A 357 8.59 4.01 19.31
N THR A 358 8.94 5.25 19.59
CA THR A 358 10.30 5.63 20.01
C THR A 358 10.65 5.00 21.34
N ILE A 359 9.77 5.03 22.35
CA ILE A 359 10.00 4.35 23.63
C ILE A 359 10.24 2.86 23.42
N GLN A 360 9.37 2.19 22.66
CA GLN A 360 9.53 0.76 22.34
C GLN A 360 10.85 0.48 21.60
N SER A 361 11.22 1.32 20.63
CA SER A 361 12.46 1.20 19.89
C SER A 361 13.69 1.42 20.78
N THR A 362 13.63 2.36 21.72
CA THR A 362 14.72 2.63 22.68
C THR A 362 14.90 1.46 23.63
N MET A 363 13.82 0.90 24.18
CA MET A 363 13.89 -0.29 25.03
C MET A 363 14.56 -1.47 24.30
N ILE A 364 14.20 -1.70 23.03
CA ILE A 364 14.83 -2.74 22.22
C ILE A 364 16.31 -2.43 22.00
N LYS A 365 16.66 -1.17 21.73
CA LYS A 365 18.05 -0.74 21.54
C LYS A 365 18.89 -0.95 22.79
N ASP A 366 18.34 -0.65 23.97
CA ASP A 366 19.03 -0.85 25.25
C ASP A 366 19.31 -2.33 25.50
N VAL A 367 18.33 -3.21 25.21
CA VAL A 367 18.54 -4.67 25.28
C VAL A 367 19.60 -5.15 24.28
N ILE A 368 19.63 -4.61 23.07
CA ILE A 368 20.69 -4.92 22.09
C ILE A 368 22.06 -4.53 22.65
N ASN A 369 22.20 -3.32 23.20
CA ASN A 369 23.48 -2.84 23.74
C ASN A 369 23.98 -3.71 24.89
N GLU A 370 23.10 -4.05 25.85
CA GLU A 370 23.44 -4.93 26.97
C GLU A 370 23.91 -6.31 26.49
N LEU A 371 23.21 -6.91 25.53
CA LEU A 371 23.58 -8.22 24.97
C LEU A 371 24.89 -8.15 24.16
N GLU A 372 25.12 -7.06 23.42
CA GLU A 372 26.39 -6.83 22.73
C GLU A 372 27.55 -6.69 23.71
N GLU A 373 27.35 -6.01 24.85
CA GLU A 373 28.36 -5.88 25.91
C GLU A 373 28.67 -7.24 26.56
N GLN A 374 27.65 -8.03 26.90
CA GLN A 374 27.82 -9.38 27.46
C GLN A 374 28.54 -10.34 26.50
N LEU A 375 28.17 -10.30 25.21
CA LEU A 375 28.87 -11.05 24.16
C LEU A 375 30.34 -10.65 24.12
N SER A 376 30.60 -9.34 24.22
CA SER A 376 31.95 -8.78 24.17
C SER A 376 32.82 -9.24 25.36
N VAL A 377 32.28 -9.37 26.56
CA VAL A 377 32.99 -9.84 27.76
C VAL A 377 33.32 -11.34 27.64
N THR A 378 32.34 -12.14 27.21
CA THR A 378 32.49 -13.60 27.08
C THR A 378 33.62 -13.98 26.10
N GLU A 379 33.78 -13.21 25.02
CA GLU A 379 34.83 -13.42 24.01
C GLU A 379 36.24 -13.07 24.52
N THR A 380 36.36 -12.06 25.40
CA THR A 380 37.65 -11.65 25.99
C THR A 380 38.20 -12.64 27.03
N GLU A 381 37.33 -13.39 27.70
CA GLU A 381 37.75 -14.46 28.63
C GLU A 381 38.31 -15.69 27.89
N HIS A 382 37.98 -15.87 26.60
CA HIS A 382 38.32 -17.04 25.79
C HIS A 382 39.37 -16.78 24.70
N SER A 383 39.82 -15.55 24.47
CA SER A 383 40.79 -15.24 23.40
C SER A 383 41.72 -14.06 23.72
N SER A 384 43.03 -14.30 23.67
CA SER A 384 44.09 -13.28 23.89
C SER A 384 44.47 -12.53 22.59
N GLY A 385 43.50 -12.29 21.69
CA GLY A 385 43.75 -11.76 20.34
C GLY A 385 43.04 -10.44 20.06
N VAL A 386 43.69 -9.56 19.27
CA VAL A 386 43.14 -8.27 18.79
C VAL A 386 41.87 -8.52 17.97
N ARG A 387 40.75 -7.92 18.40
CA ARG A 387 39.44 -8.00 17.72
C ARG A 387 39.54 -7.64 16.24
N SER A 388 38.95 -8.49 15.39
CA SER A 388 38.59 -8.10 14.03
C SER A 388 37.20 -7.46 14.06
N ASN A 389 36.95 -6.43 13.24
CA ASN A 389 35.62 -5.83 13.04
C ASN A 389 34.56 -6.84 12.50
N LYS A 390 34.93 -8.10 12.29
CA LYS A 390 34.12 -9.19 11.72
C LYS A 390 33.16 -9.87 12.71
N ASP A 391 33.34 -9.68 14.02
CA ASP A 391 32.56 -10.38 15.05
C ASP A 391 31.33 -9.59 15.53
N ARG A 392 31.13 -8.34 15.09
CA ARG A 392 29.93 -7.56 15.43
C ARG A 392 28.71 -8.08 14.67
N VAL A 393 27.61 -8.30 15.39
CA VAL A 393 26.33 -8.68 14.80
C VAL A 393 25.70 -7.47 14.12
N VAL A 394 25.73 -7.43 12.77
CA VAL A 394 25.14 -6.32 11.99
C VAL A 394 24.04 -6.85 11.07
N ALA A 395 22.87 -7.14 11.66
CA ALA A 395 21.73 -7.73 10.96
C ALA A 395 20.60 -6.73 10.62
N TYR A 396 20.86 -5.41 10.68
CA TYR A 396 19.80 -4.38 10.58
C TYR A 396 19.03 -4.37 9.25
N THR A 397 19.61 -4.90 8.18
CA THR A 397 18.93 -4.99 6.85
C THR A 397 18.25 -6.34 6.61
N ASP A 398 18.40 -7.29 7.53
CA ASP A 398 18.04 -8.68 7.27
C ASP A 398 16.55 -8.91 7.11
N CYS A 399 15.74 -8.07 7.74
CA CYS A 399 14.28 -8.09 7.66
C CYS A 399 13.73 -7.42 6.40
N LEU A 400 14.56 -6.74 5.60
CA LEU A 400 14.10 -5.90 4.49
C LEU A 400 13.85 -6.65 3.19
N LEU A 401 14.27 -7.92 3.06
CA LEU A 401 13.99 -8.76 1.90
C LEU A 401 12.99 -9.85 2.27
N GLN A 402 11.98 -10.08 1.42
CA GLN A 402 11.00 -11.14 1.64
C GLN A 402 11.56 -12.52 1.24
N GLY A 403 11.17 -13.56 1.98
CA GLY A 403 11.46 -14.96 1.63
C GLY A 403 12.74 -15.51 2.28
N VAL A 404 13.14 -16.70 1.84
CA VAL A 404 14.26 -17.45 2.42
C VAL A 404 15.58 -16.98 1.83
N LYS A 405 16.56 -16.69 2.68
CA LYS A 405 17.93 -16.35 2.24
C LYS A 405 18.69 -17.63 1.88
N PRO A 406 19.20 -17.77 0.65
CA PRO A 406 20.06 -18.88 0.32
C PRO A 406 21.39 -18.75 1.07
N LYS A 407 21.96 -19.88 1.49
CA LYS A 407 23.28 -19.92 2.16
C LYS A 407 24.40 -19.39 1.26
N VAL A 408 24.33 -19.70 -0.04
CA VAL A 408 25.29 -19.26 -1.05
C VAL A 408 24.59 -18.27 -1.98
N TYR A 409 25.21 -17.12 -2.19
CA TYR A 409 24.68 -16.13 -3.12
C TYR A 409 24.92 -16.56 -4.57
N THR A 410 23.86 -16.57 -5.38
CA THR A 410 23.97 -16.74 -6.84
C THR A 410 23.70 -15.41 -7.52
N PRO A 411 24.59 -14.91 -8.41
CA PRO A 411 24.36 -13.67 -9.16
C PRO A 411 23.05 -13.69 -9.96
N LEU A 412 22.35 -12.55 -10.04
CA LEU A 412 21.02 -12.43 -10.64
C LEU A 412 20.97 -13.00 -12.06
N MET A 413 21.97 -12.70 -12.88
CA MET A 413 22.04 -13.14 -14.28
C MET A 413 22.30 -14.65 -14.45
N LYS A 414 22.65 -15.35 -13.37
CA LYS A 414 22.86 -16.81 -13.36
C LYS A 414 21.67 -17.58 -12.77
N ARG A 415 20.62 -16.89 -12.33
CA ARG A 415 19.45 -17.53 -11.70
C ARG A 415 18.45 -18.03 -12.74
N SER A 416 17.61 -18.97 -12.33
CA SER A 416 16.41 -19.31 -13.08
C SER A 416 15.56 -18.07 -13.35
N THR A 417 15.02 -17.97 -14.55
CA THR A 417 14.20 -16.84 -14.98
C THR A 417 12.72 -17.21 -15.00
N CYS A 418 11.86 -16.19 -14.91
CA CYS A 418 10.43 -16.32 -15.12
C CYS A 418 10.13 -16.52 -16.62
N SER A 419 8.89 -16.94 -16.94
CA SER A 419 8.38 -16.91 -18.32
C SER A 419 8.49 -15.51 -18.93
N SER A 420 8.64 -15.44 -20.26
CA SER A 420 8.72 -14.16 -20.98
C SER A 420 7.39 -13.39 -20.90
N LEU A 421 7.40 -12.14 -21.37
CA LEU A 421 6.17 -11.36 -21.47
C LEU A 421 5.23 -11.98 -22.52
N GLU A 422 5.79 -12.40 -23.64
CA GLU A 422 5.12 -13.00 -24.79
C GLU A 422 4.42 -14.30 -24.38
N ASP A 423 5.11 -15.18 -23.65
CA ASP A 423 4.54 -16.43 -23.10
C ASP A 423 3.35 -16.13 -22.17
N ARG A 424 3.45 -15.08 -21.35
CA ARG A 424 2.37 -14.69 -20.43
C ARG A 424 1.17 -14.14 -21.19
N ILE A 425 1.39 -13.32 -22.22
CA ILE A 425 0.32 -12.79 -23.07
C ILE A 425 -0.41 -13.95 -23.75
N GLU A 426 0.33 -14.89 -24.34
CA GLU A 426 -0.27 -16.06 -24.98
C GLU A 426 -1.07 -16.91 -23.99
N HIS A 427 -0.51 -17.17 -22.80
CA HIS A 427 -1.19 -17.91 -21.73
C HIS A 427 -2.53 -17.26 -21.34
N TYR A 428 -2.55 -15.95 -21.09
CA TYR A 428 -3.78 -15.25 -20.70
C TYR A 428 -4.77 -15.09 -21.87
N ALA A 429 -4.30 -14.95 -23.11
CA ALA A 429 -5.16 -14.94 -24.29
C ALA A 429 -5.88 -16.28 -24.46
N LYS A 430 -5.17 -17.41 -24.36
CA LYS A 430 -5.77 -18.76 -24.37
C LYS A 430 -6.80 -18.92 -23.25
N ARG A 431 -6.45 -18.48 -22.03
CA ARG A 431 -7.35 -18.58 -20.86
C ARG A 431 -8.61 -17.73 -20.97
N ARG A 432 -8.58 -16.64 -21.75
CA ARG A 432 -9.78 -15.83 -22.05
C ARG A 432 -10.66 -16.48 -23.09
N LYS A 433 -10.06 -17.06 -24.15
CA LYS A 433 -10.79 -17.83 -25.16
C LYS A 433 -11.53 -19.04 -24.56
N LEU A 434 -10.99 -19.66 -23.51
CA LEU A 434 -11.63 -20.76 -22.78
C LEU A 434 -12.78 -20.33 -21.85
N LYS A 435 -12.95 -19.03 -21.61
CA LYS A 435 -14.01 -18.45 -20.75
C LYS A 435 -15.12 -17.77 -21.55
N MET A 436 -14.92 -17.61 -22.86
CA MET A 436 -15.94 -17.27 -23.84
C MET A 436 -16.55 -18.57 -24.35
#